data_AF-A0AAQ0R9J7-F1
#
_entry.id   AF-A0AAQ0R9J7-F1
#
_cell.length_a   1.000
_cell.length_b   1.000
_cell.length_c   1.000
_cell.angle_alpha   90.00
_cell.angle_beta   90.00
_cell.angle_gamma   90.00
#
_symmetry.space_group_name_H-M   'P 1'
#
loop_
_entity.id
_entity.type
_entity.pdbx_description
1 polymer ?
#
loop_
_entity_poly.entity_id
_entity_poly.type
_entity_poly.pdbx_seq_one_letter_code
_entity_poly.pdbx_strand_id
1 'polypeptide(L)'
;MLTDPFAEAIAEAEKLIETAPHIRSEQDLLEGYQYLAGGIIATTHAAWASEKTHPSFIQGTGPFTKMGLDNPDTLYFGARINDDKEYKVTGKRGTTADLSFQVLSGNYTNSNVPGSEIAFDDRELEIDDDGNFVAWFGPGPADGRANYYTLAPGSSQLVVREVYSDWSQQRGVIRIERTDSIGIAPPPLTAEETEKRYARAGKALVTRVKTWLQFPEWFYLKLTVNTMTEPRLTPGGLATQYSSVGHYELTDEQAMIITVPASDAPYLGFQLGSLWYISLDYVNHQTSLNNGQAQVDPDGMVRMVVSEKNPGVTNWIETVGHPRGILQFRWQRVSRELTPEDGPTVEIVPVEDIAKHLPHFDTNAISAEDWAARIAQRQAAIDNRMLG
;
A
#
# COMPACT_ATOMS: atom_id res chain seq x y z
N MET A 1 8.18 -34.73 2.75
CA MET A 1 6.77 -34.61 2.36
C MET A 1 6.62 -33.40 1.43
N LEU A 2 5.52 -33.28 0.67
CA LEU A 2 5.34 -32.17 -0.29
C LEU A 2 5.39 -30.77 0.36
N THR A 3 5.13 -30.71 1.66
CA THR A 3 5.07 -29.47 2.47
C THR A 3 6.38 -29.12 3.16
N ASP A 4 7.37 -30.01 3.20
CA ASP A 4 8.61 -29.80 3.98
C ASP A 4 9.30 -28.47 3.62
N PRO A 5 9.46 -28.08 2.34
CA PRO A 5 10.10 -26.82 1.98
C PRO A 5 9.37 -25.58 2.55
N PHE A 6 8.05 -25.67 2.72
CA PHE A 6 7.27 -24.57 3.29
C PHE A 6 7.38 -24.53 4.81
N ALA A 7 7.32 -25.69 5.48
CA ALA A 7 7.49 -25.78 6.92
C ALA A 7 8.87 -25.28 7.37
N GLU A 8 9.93 -25.65 6.65
CA GLU A 8 11.29 -25.17 6.90
C GLU A 8 11.41 -23.65 6.72
N ALA A 9 10.77 -23.11 5.68
CA ALA A 9 10.74 -21.67 5.41
C ALA A 9 9.98 -20.88 6.48
N ILE A 10 8.91 -21.43 7.06
CA ILE A 10 8.21 -20.82 8.19
C ILE A 10 9.15 -20.71 9.40
N ALA A 11 9.85 -21.80 9.73
CA ALA A 11 10.81 -21.80 10.84
C ALA A 11 12.01 -20.86 10.58
N GLU A 12 12.45 -20.69 9.33
CA GLU A 12 13.46 -19.68 8.98
C GLU A 12 12.90 -18.26 9.15
N ALA A 13 11.69 -18.00 8.66
CA ALA A 13 11.04 -16.70 8.76
C ALA A 13 10.81 -16.28 10.22
N GLU A 14 10.38 -17.22 11.08
CA GLU A 14 10.24 -17.01 12.52
C GLU A 14 11.56 -16.55 13.18
N LYS A 15 12.68 -17.22 12.88
CA LYS A 15 14.00 -16.79 13.38
C LYS A 15 14.37 -15.38 12.94
N LEU A 16 13.99 -14.98 11.72
CA LEU A 16 14.22 -13.61 11.24
C LEU A 16 13.37 -12.59 12.00
N ILE A 17 12.14 -12.96 12.40
CA ILE A 17 11.31 -12.14 13.27
C ILE A 17 11.96 -12.02 14.65
N GLU A 18 12.30 -13.13 15.29
CA GLU A 18 12.88 -13.16 16.66
C GLU A 18 14.19 -12.36 16.78
N THR A 19 14.95 -12.26 15.69
CA THR A 19 16.25 -11.59 15.65
C THR A 19 16.22 -10.22 14.98
N ALA A 20 15.04 -9.66 14.69
CA ALA A 20 14.93 -8.36 14.05
C ALA A 20 15.54 -7.25 14.94
N PRO A 21 16.43 -6.40 14.40
CA PRO A 21 17.24 -5.48 15.20
C PRO A 21 16.44 -4.33 15.82
N HIS A 22 15.23 -4.07 15.32
CA HIS A 22 14.41 -2.96 15.79
C HIS A 22 13.57 -3.30 17.03
N ILE A 23 13.49 -4.57 17.43
CA ILE A 23 12.75 -5.02 18.61
C ILE A 23 13.37 -4.42 19.87
N ARG A 24 12.58 -3.65 20.63
CA ARG A 24 12.95 -3.11 21.95
C ARG A 24 11.98 -3.53 23.06
N SER A 25 10.82 -4.06 22.69
CA SER A 25 9.75 -4.46 23.61
C SER A 25 9.13 -5.81 23.21
N GLU A 26 8.36 -6.40 24.11
CA GLU A 26 7.54 -7.59 23.81
C GLU A 26 6.51 -7.29 22.71
N GLN A 27 5.93 -6.08 22.71
CA GLN A 27 4.96 -5.67 21.71
C GLN A 27 5.56 -5.64 20.29
N ASP A 28 6.79 -5.14 20.13
CA ASP A 28 7.48 -5.17 18.83
C ASP A 28 7.60 -6.61 18.30
N LEU A 29 7.96 -7.56 19.17
CA LEU A 29 8.10 -8.97 18.81
C LEU A 29 6.75 -9.59 18.43
N LEU A 30 5.70 -9.34 19.21
CA LEU A 30 4.36 -9.88 18.96
C LEU A 30 3.75 -9.33 17.66
N GLU A 31 3.98 -8.06 17.33
CA GLU A 31 3.61 -7.50 16.03
C GLU A 31 4.36 -8.21 14.88
N GLY A 32 5.63 -8.58 15.09
CA GLY A 32 6.39 -9.40 14.15
C GLY A 32 5.78 -10.78 13.89
N TYR A 33 5.23 -11.42 14.93
CA TYR A 33 4.48 -12.68 14.78
C TYR A 33 3.15 -12.48 14.04
N GLN A 34 2.45 -11.37 14.26
CA GLN A 34 1.27 -11.01 13.47
C GLN A 34 1.63 -10.80 11.99
N TYR A 35 2.75 -10.11 11.72
CA TYR A 35 3.28 -9.93 10.37
C TYR A 35 3.65 -11.28 9.72
N LEU A 36 4.28 -12.19 10.46
CA LEU A 36 4.58 -13.54 9.99
C LEU A 36 3.32 -14.31 9.59
N ALA A 37 2.28 -14.28 10.43
CA ALA A 37 1.01 -14.93 10.14
C ALA A 37 0.37 -14.39 8.84
N GLY A 38 0.32 -13.06 8.67
CA GLY A 38 -0.15 -12.43 7.43
C GLY A 38 0.71 -12.77 6.22
N GLY A 39 2.04 -12.90 6.41
CA GLY A 39 2.98 -13.36 5.40
C GLY A 39 2.70 -14.78 4.92
N ILE A 40 2.46 -15.72 5.85
CA ILE A 40 2.11 -17.12 5.56
C ILE A 40 0.81 -17.20 4.74
N ILE A 41 -0.22 -16.46 5.15
CA ILE A 41 -1.51 -16.40 4.44
C ILE A 41 -1.28 -15.90 3.02
N ALA A 42 -0.60 -14.77 2.86
CA ALA A 42 -0.40 -14.12 1.58
C ALA A 42 0.40 -14.98 0.59
N THR A 43 1.51 -15.57 1.03
CA THR A 43 2.39 -16.33 0.13
C THR A 43 1.80 -17.68 -0.25
N THR A 44 1.05 -18.30 0.66
CA THR A 44 0.28 -19.51 0.36
C THR A 44 -0.80 -19.19 -0.66
N HIS A 45 -1.64 -18.17 -0.39
CA HIS A 45 -2.69 -17.75 -1.32
C HIS A 45 -2.11 -17.44 -2.70
N ALA A 46 -1.04 -16.64 -2.79
CA ALA A 46 -0.41 -16.29 -4.06
C ALA A 46 0.16 -17.51 -4.82
N ALA A 47 0.78 -18.47 -4.12
CA ALA A 47 1.33 -19.66 -4.75
C ALA A 47 0.25 -20.59 -5.33
N TRP A 48 -0.94 -20.61 -4.74
CA TRP A 48 -2.03 -21.51 -5.10
C TRP A 48 -3.04 -20.87 -6.07
N ALA A 49 -3.35 -19.58 -5.91
CA ALA A 49 -4.32 -18.88 -6.76
C ALA A 49 -3.73 -18.36 -8.08
N SER A 50 -2.41 -18.16 -8.16
CA SER A 50 -1.77 -17.66 -9.39
C SER A 50 -1.61 -18.74 -10.45
N GLU A 51 -2.14 -18.50 -11.65
CA GLU A 51 -1.94 -19.34 -12.83
C GLU A 51 -1.53 -18.53 -14.06
N LYS A 52 -0.39 -18.86 -14.66
CA LYS A 52 0.08 -18.14 -15.88
C LYS A 52 -0.73 -18.46 -17.12
N THR A 53 -1.35 -19.64 -17.15
CA THR A 53 -2.20 -20.10 -18.26
C THR A 53 -3.63 -19.62 -18.13
N HIS A 54 -4.11 -19.42 -16.90
CA HIS A 54 -5.47 -19.00 -16.59
C HIS A 54 -5.40 -17.86 -15.55
N PRO A 55 -4.83 -16.70 -15.93
CA PRO A 55 -4.58 -15.63 -14.98
C PRO A 55 -5.87 -15.15 -14.34
N SER A 56 -5.78 -14.83 -13.06
CA SER A 56 -6.79 -14.09 -12.33
C SER A 56 -6.09 -12.99 -11.54
N PHE A 57 -6.81 -11.89 -11.30
CA PHE A 57 -6.37 -10.90 -10.34
C PHE A 57 -6.64 -11.42 -8.93
N ILE A 58 -5.58 -11.56 -8.15
CA ILE A 58 -5.66 -11.88 -6.73
C ILE A 58 -5.36 -10.64 -5.91
N GLN A 59 -6.04 -10.49 -4.78
CA GLN A 59 -5.72 -9.44 -3.83
C GLN A 59 -4.45 -9.83 -3.05
N GLY A 60 -3.38 -9.06 -3.24
CA GLY A 60 -2.06 -9.41 -2.70
C GLY A 60 -1.76 -8.81 -1.33
N THR A 61 -2.30 -7.62 -1.04
CA THR A 61 -2.02 -6.85 0.17
C THR A 61 -3.29 -6.18 0.67
N GLY A 62 -3.46 -6.15 1.98
CA GLY A 62 -4.62 -5.58 2.66
C GLY A 62 -4.50 -5.75 4.17
N PRO A 63 -5.59 -5.51 4.93
CA PRO A 63 -5.56 -5.49 6.41
C PRO A 63 -4.98 -6.77 7.04
N PHE A 64 -5.15 -7.92 6.38
CA PHE A 64 -4.75 -9.24 6.89
C PHE A 64 -3.45 -9.79 6.27
N THR A 65 -2.88 -9.10 5.29
CA THR A 65 -1.73 -9.55 4.49
C THR A 65 -0.74 -8.42 4.22
N LYS A 66 -0.64 -7.48 5.16
CA LYS A 66 0.15 -6.24 5.09
C LYS A 66 1.63 -6.45 4.73
N MET A 67 2.17 -5.59 3.88
CA MET A 67 3.59 -5.55 3.53
C MET A 67 3.95 -4.26 2.82
N GLY A 68 5.22 -3.87 2.89
CA GLY A 68 5.75 -2.81 2.03
C GLY A 68 5.19 -1.44 2.32
N LEU A 69 4.81 -1.19 3.58
CA LEU A 69 4.06 -0.02 4.02
C LEU A 69 2.81 0.17 3.14
N ASP A 70 1.94 -0.84 3.18
CA ASP A 70 0.69 -0.89 2.43
C ASP A 70 -0.14 0.36 2.68
N ASN A 71 -0.74 0.90 1.61
CA ASN A 71 -1.59 2.08 1.70
C ASN A 71 -2.99 1.68 2.21
N PRO A 72 -3.45 2.21 3.36
CA PRO A 72 -4.80 1.97 3.89
C PRO A 72 -5.93 2.26 2.91
N ASP A 73 -5.68 3.13 1.95
CA ASP A 73 -6.65 3.59 0.95
C ASP A 73 -6.64 2.78 -0.35
N THR A 74 -5.74 1.81 -0.50
CA THR A 74 -5.53 1.12 -1.79
C THR A 74 -5.94 -0.35 -1.74
N LEU A 75 -6.68 -0.78 -2.76
CA LEU A 75 -6.82 -2.18 -3.13
C LEU A 75 -5.72 -2.56 -4.10
N TYR A 76 -5.00 -3.65 -3.77
CA TYR A 76 -3.87 -4.13 -4.55
C TYR A 76 -4.22 -5.47 -5.22
N PHE A 77 -4.28 -5.46 -6.54
CA PHE A 77 -4.50 -6.66 -7.34
C PHE A 77 -3.25 -7.02 -8.14
N GLY A 78 -3.00 -8.31 -8.28
CA GLY A 78 -1.88 -8.81 -9.08
C GLY A 78 -2.24 -10.04 -9.88
N ALA A 79 -1.72 -10.14 -11.10
CA ALA A 79 -1.78 -11.33 -11.92
C ALA A 79 -0.39 -11.66 -12.45
N ARG A 80 -0.03 -12.95 -12.47
CA ARG A 80 1.21 -13.42 -13.11
C ARG A 80 1.00 -13.54 -14.61
N ILE A 81 1.90 -12.96 -15.37
CA ILE A 81 1.87 -12.94 -16.84
C ILE A 81 3.15 -13.53 -17.43
N ASN A 82 3.14 -13.77 -18.74
CA ASN A 82 4.30 -14.04 -19.56
C ASN A 82 4.41 -12.93 -20.62
N ASP A 83 5.63 -12.48 -20.88
CA ASP A 83 5.96 -11.47 -21.88
C ASP A 83 5.69 -11.91 -23.33
N ASP A 84 5.63 -13.23 -23.59
CA ASP A 84 5.38 -13.83 -24.91
C ASP A 84 3.90 -14.12 -25.20
N LYS A 85 2.97 -13.69 -24.33
CA LYS A 85 1.53 -13.94 -24.45
C LYS A 85 0.71 -12.66 -24.48
N GLU A 86 -0.46 -12.75 -25.12
CA GLU A 86 -1.43 -11.66 -25.18
C GLU A 86 -2.54 -11.85 -24.13
N TYR A 87 -2.90 -10.74 -23.48
CA TYR A 87 -3.89 -10.66 -22.43
C TYR A 87 -4.90 -9.57 -22.74
N LYS A 88 -6.17 -9.86 -22.44
CA LYS A 88 -7.25 -8.89 -22.46
C LYS A 88 -7.65 -8.58 -21.03
N VAL A 89 -7.54 -7.32 -20.64
CA VAL A 89 -8.10 -6.80 -19.39
C VAL A 89 -9.38 -6.06 -19.72
N THR A 90 -10.45 -6.40 -19.02
CA THR A 90 -11.74 -5.72 -19.15
C THR A 90 -12.19 -5.23 -17.79
N GLY A 91 -12.90 -4.12 -17.76
CA GLY A 91 -13.41 -3.62 -16.50
C GLY A 91 -14.42 -2.50 -16.63
N LYS A 92 -14.90 -2.10 -15.46
CA LYS A 92 -15.72 -0.90 -15.24
C LYS A 92 -15.00 -0.04 -14.21
N ARG A 93 -14.82 1.26 -14.46
CA ARG A 93 -13.90 2.14 -13.73
C ARG A 93 -14.26 2.35 -12.24
N GLY A 94 -15.54 2.36 -11.88
CA GLY A 94 -15.98 2.72 -10.53
C GLY A 94 -15.86 4.22 -10.24
N THR A 95 -15.87 4.60 -8.96
CA THR A 95 -15.82 6.00 -8.50
C THR A 95 -14.61 6.33 -7.59
N THR A 96 -13.66 5.40 -7.50
CA THR A 96 -12.41 5.55 -6.76
C THR A 96 -11.50 6.61 -7.40
N ALA A 97 -10.66 7.25 -6.60
CA ALA A 97 -9.84 8.39 -7.02
C ALA A 97 -8.83 8.05 -8.12
N ASP A 98 -8.17 6.89 -8.01
CA ASP A 98 -7.16 6.42 -8.95
C ASP A 98 -7.37 4.94 -9.29
N LEU A 99 -7.19 4.60 -10.57
CA LEU A 99 -7.05 3.22 -11.03
C LEU A 99 -5.78 3.15 -11.90
N SER A 100 -4.73 2.56 -11.35
CA SER A 100 -3.42 2.50 -12.00
C SER A 100 -2.96 1.07 -12.29
N PHE A 101 -2.26 0.93 -13.40
CA PHE A 101 -1.72 -0.33 -13.90
C PHE A 101 -0.21 -0.24 -13.96
N GLN A 102 0.47 -1.33 -13.60
CA GLN A 102 1.92 -1.41 -13.65
C GLN A 102 2.37 -2.81 -14.08
N VAL A 103 3.24 -2.88 -15.07
CA VAL A 103 3.92 -4.13 -15.47
C VAL A 103 5.31 -4.15 -14.84
N LEU A 104 5.60 -5.22 -14.10
CA LEU A 104 6.86 -5.39 -13.39
C LEU A 104 7.72 -6.50 -14.02
N SER A 105 9.01 -6.20 -14.18
CA SER A 105 10.05 -7.15 -14.56
C SER A 105 10.86 -7.60 -13.32
N GLY A 106 10.88 -8.91 -13.06
CA GLY A 106 11.64 -9.49 -11.94
C GLY A 106 11.00 -9.36 -10.54
N ASN A 107 11.79 -9.66 -9.50
CA ASN A 107 11.41 -9.56 -8.08
C ASN A 107 12.29 -8.53 -7.36
N TYR A 108 11.80 -7.99 -6.25
CA TYR A 108 12.64 -7.21 -5.33
C TYR A 108 13.78 -8.07 -4.78
N THR A 109 15.01 -7.57 -4.86
CA THR A 109 16.19 -8.15 -4.20
C THR A 109 17.01 -7.04 -3.55
N ASN A 110 18.03 -7.42 -2.77
CA ASN A 110 18.91 -6.49 -2.05
C ASN A 110 19.72 -5.55 -2.96
N SER A 111 19.71 -5.78 -4.27
CA SER A 111 20.41 -4.96 -5.26
C SER A 111 19.54 -4.58 -6.46
N ASN A 112 18.28 -5.01 -6.50
CA ASN A 112 17.40 -4.77 -7.63
C ASN A 112 15.98 -4.43 -7.17
N VAL A 113 15.54 -3.24 -7.55
CA VAL A 113 14.13 -2.86 -7.55
C VAL A 113 13.57 -3.25 -8.92
N PRO A 114 12.44 -3.98 -9.01
CA PRO A 114 11.85 -4.33 -10.31
C PRO A 114 11.70 -3.11 -11.21
N GLY A 115 12.08 -3.27 -12.47
CA GLY A 115 11.83 -2.25 -13.48
C GLY A 115 10.32 -2.06 -13.64
N SER A 116 9.89 -0.80 -13.67
CA SER A 116 8.54 -0.44 -14.07
C SER A 116 8.54 -0.23 -15.58
N GLU A 117 8.31 -1.30 -16.34
CA GLU A 117 8.36 -1.26 -17.81
C GLU A 117 7.18 -0.47 -18.38
N ILE A 118 6.03 -0.56 -17.71
CA ILE A 118 4.81 0.17 -18.03
C ILE A 118 4.19 0.61 -16.71
N ALA A 119 3.84 1.89 -16.57
CA ALA A 119 3.06 2.42 -15.47
C ALA A 119 2.20 3.59 -15.95
N PHE A 120 0.89 3.48 -15.77
CA PHE A 120 -0.09 4.49 -16.16
C PHE A 120 -1.31 4.42 -15.25
N ASP A 121 -2.15 5.44 -15.32
CA ASP A 121 -3.46 5.46 -14.68
C ASP A 121 -4.59 5.59 -15.72
N ASP A 122 -5.82 5.51 -15.25
CA ASP A 122 -7.03 5.51 -16.08
C ASP A 122 -7.20 6.75 -16.97
N ARG A 123 -6.44 7.83 -16.79
CA ARG A 123 -6.44 8.98 -17.72
C ARG A 123 -5.87 8.62 -19.10
N GLU A 124 -5.08 7.56 -19.17
CA GLU A 124 -4.51 7.04 -20.41
C GLU A 124 -5.36 5.95 -21.07
N LEU A 125 -6.50 5.59 -20.45
CA LEU A 125 -7.44 4.62 -21.00
C LEU A 125 -8.56 5.31 -21.75
N GLU A 126 -8.89 4.80 -22.93
CA GLU A 126 -10.20 5.01 -23.52
C GLU A 126 -11.27 4.27 -22.69
N ILE A 127 -12.15 5.04 -22.05
CA ILE A 127 -13.28 4.56 -21.24
C ILE A 127 -14.56 5.08 -21.88
N ASP A 128 -15.54 4.20 -22.07
CA ASP A 128 -16.83 4.58 -22.67
C ASP A 128 -17.75 5.33 -21.67
N ASP A 129 -18.85 5.90 -22.19
CA ASP A 129 -19.83 6.65 -21.39
C ASP A 129 -20.50 5.81 -20.28
N ASP A 130 -20.50 4.48 -20.42
CA ASP A 130 -21.00 3.52 -19.43
C ASP A 130 -19.94 3.14 -18.37
N GLY A 131 -18.72 3.69 -18.51
CA GLY A 131 -17.58 3.51 -17.63
C GLY A 131 -16.80 2.23 -17.90
N ASN A 132 -17.02 1.55 -19.03
CA ASN A 132 -16.31 0.32 -19.37
C ASN A 132 -15.01 0.62 -20.12
N PHE A 133 -14.03 -0.27 -19.95
CA PHE A 133 -12.77 -0.21 -20.66
C PHE A 133 -12.28 -1.60 -21.07
N VAL A 134 -11.45 -1.61 -22.11
CA VAL A 134 -10.67 -2.77 -22.54
C VAL A 134 -9.22 -2.32 -22.69
N ALA A 135 -8.29 -3.02 -22.05
CA ALA A 135 -6.86 -2.84 -22.21
C ALA A 135 -6.22 -4.15 -22.67
N TRP A 136 -5.27 -4.06 -23.59
CA TRP A 136 -4.56 -5.20 -24.15
C TRP A 136 -3.10 -5.15 -23.73
N PHE A 137 -2.55 -6.30 -23.35
CA PHE A 137 -1.14 -6.45 -23.02
C PHE A 137 -0.58 -7.60 -23.83
N GLY A 138 0.46 -7.39 -24.61
CA GLY A 138 1.00 -8.47 -25.44
C GLY A 138 2.36 -8.18 -26.06
N PRO A 139 2.96 -9.18 -26.72
CA PRO A 139 4.20 -8.98 -27.45
C PRO A 139 3.96 -8.16 -28.73
N GLY A 140 4.98 -7.43 -29.18
CA GLY A 140 4.93 -6.74 -30.48
C GLY A 140 4.09 -5.44 -30.49
N PRO A 141 3.91 -4.83 -31.68
CA PRO A 141 3.22 -3.55 -31.83
C PRO A 141 1.70 -3.66 -31.64
N ALA A 142 1.05 -2.52 -31.39
CA ALA A 142 -0.38 -2.44 -31.13
C ALA A 142 -1.30 -2.82 -32.31
N ASP A 143 -0.77 -2.86 -33.54
CA ASP A 143 -1.52 -3.15 -34.78
C ASP A 143 -2.83 -2.35 -34.91
N GLY A 144 -2.84 -1.11 -34.42
CA GLY A 144 -3.99 -0.20 -34.46
C GLY A 144 -5.04 -0.40 -33.36
N ARG A 145 -4.82 -1.29 -32.38
CA ARG A 145 -5.71 -1.43 -31.21
C ARG A 145 -5.50 -0.28 -30.23
N ALA A 146 -6.60 0.32 -29.78
CA ALA A 146 -6.60 1.23 -28.65
C ALA A 146 -6.22 0.52 -27.33
N ASN A 147 -5.70 1.28 -26.37
CA ASN A 147 -5.28 0.79 -25.04
C ASN A 147 -4.39 -0.47 -25.10
N TYR A 148 -3.44 -0.52 -26.05
CA TYR A 148 -2.51 -1.63 -26.20
C TYR A 148 -1.15 -1.29 -25.61
N TYR A 149 -0.69 -2.12 -24.68
CA TYR A 149 0.56 -1.96 -23.95
C TYR A 149 1.51 -3.12 -24.29
N THR A 150 2.61 -2.82 -24.98
CA THR A 150 3.59 -3.83 -25.37
C THR A 150 4.37 -4.33 -24.16
N LEU A 151 4.34 -5.65 -23.93
CA LEU A 151 5.12 -6.29 -22.87
C LEU A 151 6.60 -6.35 -23.26
N ALA A 152 7.45 -5.76 -22.42
CA ALA A 152 8.90 -5.88 -22.55
C ALA A 152 9.36 -7.30 -22.17
N PRO A 153 10.46 -7.82 -22.75
CA PRO A 153 11.06 -9.08 -22.33
C PRO A 153 11.35 -9.09 -20.82
N GLY A 154 10.97 -10.16 -20.12
CA GLY A 154 11.07 -10.31 -18.67
C GLY A 154 9.84 -9.83 -17.88
N SER A 155 8.83 -9.25 -18.54
CA SER A 155 7.54 -8.91 -17.91
C SER A 155 6.92 -10.15 -17.27
N SER A 156 6.56 -10.06 -15.99
CA SER A 156 6.18 -11.25 -15.22
C SER A 156 4.96 -11.05 -14.31
N GLN A 157 4.58 -9.80 -14.06
CA GLN A 157 3.45 -9.45 -13.22
C GLN A 157 2.77 -8.19 -13.75
N LEU A 158 1.43 -8.24 -13.82
CA LEU A 158 0.58 -7.07 -13.95
C LEU A 158 0.00 -6.74 -12.58
N VAL A 159 0.28 -5.55 -12.08
CA VAL A 159 -0.22 -5.00 -10.81
C VAL A 159 -1.26 -3.94 -11.13
N VAL A 160 -2.39 -3.99 -10.44
CA VAL A 160 -3.43 -2.96 -10.49
C VAL A 160 -3.61 -2.40 -9.09
N ARG A 161 -3.62 -1.08 -8.97
CA ARG A 161 -3.89 -0.36 -7.73
C ARG A 161 -5.16 0.46 -7.93
N GLU A 162 -6.10 0.30 -7.02
CA GLU A 162 -7.32 1.09 -7.01
C GLU A 162 -7.40 1.85 -5.68
N VAL A 163 -7.40 3.18 -5.74
CA VAL A 163 -7.17 4.05 -4.57
C VAL A 163 -8.40 4.90 -4.26
N TYR A 164 -8.79 4.87 -3.00
CA TYR A 164 -9.92 5.61 -2.47
C TYR A 164 -9.44 6.96 -1.90
N SER A 165 -10.09 8.05 -2.29
CA SER A 165 -9.98 9.33 -1.55
C SER A 165 -11.14 9.52 -0.57
N ASP A 166 -12.18 8.70 -0.68
CA ASP A 166 -13.27 8.56 0.29
C ASP A 166 -13.64 7.08 0.34
N TRP A 167 -13.64 6.49 1.54
CA TRP A 167 -13.92 5.06 1.71
C TRP A 167 -15.38 4.67 1.44
N SER A 168 -16.27 5.64 1.21
CA SER A 168 -17.64 5.40 0.71
C SER A 168 -17.71 5.15 -0.81
N GLN A 169 -16.64 5.46 -1.55
CA GLN A 169 -16.56 5.26 -3.00
C GLN A 169 -16.79 3.79 -3.39
N GLN A 170 -17.21 3.56 -4.63
CA GLN A 170 -17.52 2.23 -5.16
C GLN A 170 -16.40 1.82 -6.10
N ARG A 171 -15.73 0.71 -5.78
CA ARG A 171 -14.70 0.17 -6.68
C ARG A 171 -15.30 -0.29 -7.99
N GLY A 172 -14.44 -0.28 -9.00
CA GLY A 172 -14.69 -0.90 -10.27
C GLY A 172 -14.72 -2.43 -10.22
N VAL A 173 -14.84 -3.01 -11.42
CA VAL A 173 -14.62 -4.44 -11.67
C VAL A 173 -13.46 -4.55 -12.64
N ILE A 174 -12.54 -5.49 -12.40
CA ILE A 174 -11.44 -5.80 -13.31
C ILE A 174 -11.34 -7.31 -13.52
N ARG A 175 -11.10 -7.73 -14.76
CA ARG A 175 -10.89 -9.11 -15.16
C ARG A 175 -9.73 -9.18 -16.13
N ILE A 176 -8.92 -10.23 -16.01
CA ILE A 176 -7.87 -10.56 -16.96
C ILE A 176 -8.15 -11.91 -17.61
N GLU A 177 -7.86 -12.01 -18.90
CA GLU A 177 -7.92 -13.25 -19.68
C GLU A 177 -6.66 -13.37 -20.54
N ARG A 178 -6.10 -14.57 -20.66
CA ARG A 178 -5.06 -14.85 -21.66
C ARG A 178 -5.74 -15.35 -22.93
N THR A 179 -5.45 -14.75 -24.07
CA THR A 179 -6.28 -14.91 -25.28
C THR A 179 -6.30 -16.33 -25.84
N ASP A 180 -5.22 -17.09 -25.66
CA ASP A 180 -5.07 -18.47 -26.15
C ASP A 180 -5.64 -19.56 -25.21
N SER A 181 -6.20 -19.19 -24.05
CA SER A 181 -6.77 -20.13 -23.07
C SER A 181 -8.22 -19.84 -22.69
N ILE A 182 -8.86 -18.88 -23.35
CA ILE A 182 -10.28 -18.56 -23.13
C ILE A 182 -11.14 -19.81 -23.42
N GLY A 183 -11.97 -20.20 -22.45
CA GLY A 183 -12.85 -21.37 -22.57
C GLY A 183 -12.15 -22.72 -22.42
N ILE A 184 -10.87 -22.73 -22.07
CA ILE A 184 -10.09 -23.95 -21.80
C ILE A 184 -9.91 -24.09 -20.29
N ALA A 185 -9.97 -25.33 -19.78
CA ALA A 185 -9.71 -25.61 -18.37
C ALA A 185 -8.20 -25.82 -18.12
N PRO A 186 -7.66 -25.43 -16.95
CA PRO A 186 -6.29 -25.77 -16.59
C PRO A 186 -6.10 -27.30 -16.51
N PRO A 187 -4.90 -27.81 -16.81
CA PRO A 187 -4.60 -29.23 -16.61
C PRO A 187 -4.73 -29.61 -15.13
N PRO A 188 -5.00 -30.89 -14.82
CA PRO A 188 -5.04 -31.37 -13.44
C PRO A 188 -3.74 -31.10 -12.68
N LEU A 189 -3.87 -30.82 -11.38
CA LEU A 189 -2.73 -30.64 -10.49
C LEU A 189 -1.90 -31.93 -10.41
N THR A 190 -0.59 -31.81 -10.58
CA THR A 190 0.35 -32.93 -10.43
C THR A 190 1.09 -32.85 -9.10
N ALA A 191 1.70 -33.96 -8.68
CA ALA A 191 2.55 -33.98 -7.48
C ALA A 191 3.74 -33.01 -7.61
N GLU A 192 4.35 -32.96 -8.80
CA GLU A 192 5.47 -32.06 -9.08
C GLU A 192 5.07 -30.58 -8.97
N GLU A 193 3.92 -30.19 -9.53
CA GLU A 193 3.43 -28.81 -9.43
C GLU A 193 3.02 -28.47 -7.99
N THR A 194 2.47 -29.44 -7.26
CA THR A 194 2.14 -29.28 -5.83
C THR A 194 3.40 -28.96 -5.01
N GLU A 195 4.48 -29.73 -5.19
CA GLU A 195 5.76 -29.48 -4.52
C GLU A 195 6.33 -28.10 -4.89
N LYS A 196 6.28 -27.74 -6.18
CA LYS A 196 6.73 -26.43 -6.66
C LYS A 196 5.95 -25.27 -6.04
N ARG A 197 4.65 -25.42 -5.78
CA ARG A 197 3.83 -24.39 -5.12
C ARG A 197 4.24 -24.18 -3.67
N TYR A 198 4.44 -25.25 -2.90
CA TYR A 198 4.93 -25.12 -1.52
C TYR A 198 6.33 -24.52 -1.47
N ALA A 199 7.24 -24.97 -2.34
CA ALA A 199 8.58 -24.38 -2.43
C ALA A 199 8.53 -22.89 -2.81
N ARG A 200 7.64 -22.50 -3.73
CA ARG A 200 7.43 -21.08 -4.10
C ARG A 200 6.88 -20.26 -2.94
N ALA A 201 5.89 -20.78 -2.20
CA ALA A 201 5.32 -20.12 -1.03
C ALA A 201 6.38 -19.88 0.06
N GLY A 202 7.20 -20.89 0.34
CA GLY A 202 8.29 -20.80 1.31
C GLY A 202 9.37 -19.80 0.91
N LYS A 203 9.85 -19.89 -0.35
CA LYS A 203 10.82 -18.91 -0.86
C LYS A 203 10.28 -17.48 -0.81
N ALA A 204 9.01 -17.29 -1.19
CA ALA A 204 8.36 -15.99 -1.15
C ALA A 204 8.25 -15.45 0.28
N LEU A 205 7.93 -16.30 1.27
CA LEU A 205 7.82 -15.91 2.68
C LEU A 205 9.15 -15.39 3.23
N VAL A 206 10.22 -16.19 3.08
CA VAL A 206 11.56 -15.82 3.56
C VAL A 206 12.05 -14.56 2.86
N THR A 207 11.84 -14.46 1.54
CA THR A 207 12.24 -13.27 0.77
C THR A 207 11.47 -12.04 1.25
N ARG A 208 10.16 -12.14 1.42
CA ARG A 208 9.29 -11.06 1.93
C ARG A 208 9.79 -10.54 3.27
N VAL A 209 10.03 -11.42 4.25
CA VAL A 209 10.50 -11.00 5.59
C VAL A 209 11.86 -10.31 5.47
N LYS A 210 12.82 -10.88 4.75
CA LYS A 210 14.15 -10.27 4.55
C LYS A 210 14.05 -8.89 3.88
N THR A 211 13.30 -8.79 2.79
CA THR A 211 13.15 -7.55 2.03
C THR A 211 12.57 -6.44 2.88
N TRP A 212 11.46 -6.68 3.58
CA TRP A 212 10.77 -5.62 4.31
C TRP A 212 11.42 -5.28 5.65
N LEU A 213 12.21 -6.19 6.24
CA LEU A 213 13.12 -5.85 7.34
C LEU A 213 14.24 -4.90 6.89
N GLN A 214 14.76 -5.08 5.68
CA GLN A 214 15.91 -4.32 5.19
C GLN A 214 15.51 -3.01 4.50
N PHE A 215 14.29 -2.92 3.96
CA PHE A 215 13.84 -1.77 3.19
C PHE A 215 13.90 -0.44 3.98
N PRO A 216 13.39 -0.35 5.23
CA PRO A 216 13.52 0.88 6.02
C PRO A 216 14.97 1.28 6.28
N GLU A 217 15.86 0.32 6.53
CA GLU A 217 17.29 0.58 6.75
C GLU A 217 17.98 1.23 5.55
N TRP A 218 17.54 0.87 4.34
CA TRP A 218 18.12 1.41 3.12
C TRP A 218 17.62 2.81 2.80
N PHE A 219 16.32 3.05 3.01
CA PHE A 219 15.65 4.23 2.45
C PHE A 219 15.20 5.27 3.47
N TYR A 220 14.94 4.89 4.73
CA TYR A 220 14.27 5.77 5.70
C TYR A 220 15.03 5.95 7.01
N LEU A 221 15.57 4.89 7.62
CA LEU A 221 16.16 4.97 8.97
C LEU A 221 17.49 5.72 9.02
N LYS A 222 18.03 6.12 7.86
CA LYS A 222 19.18 7.04 7.74
C LYS A 222 18.80 8.52 7.72
N LEU A 223 17.51 8.83 7.56
CA LEU A 223 17.01 10.20 7.65
C LEU A 223 17.11 10.69 9.10
N THR A 224 17.15 12.01 9.29
CA THR A 224 17.05 12.59 10.63
C THR A 224 15.70 12.23 11.25
N VAL A 225 15.71 11.66 12.46
CA VAL A 225 14.49 11.33 13.19
C VAL A 225 13.61 12.58 13.38
N ASN A 226 12.30 12.40 13.37
CA ASN A 226 11.31 13.47 13.53
C ASN A 226 11.38 14.55 12.43
N THR A 227 11.77 14.14 11.22
CA THR A 227 11.73 14.98 10.02
C THR A 227 11.09 14.22 8.86
N MET A 228 10.67 14.94 7.83
CA MET A 228 10.17 14.37 6.59
C MET A 228 10.92 14.96 5.39
N THR A 229 11.07 14.16 4.33
CA THR A 229 11.70 14.61 3.08
C THR A 229 10.75 15.49 2.28
N GLU A 230 11.30 16.27 1.35
CA GLU A 230 10.52 16.90 0.28
C GLU A 230 9.77 15.85 -0.57
N PRO A 231 8.65 16.22 -1.23
CA PRO A 231 7.97 15.34 -2.16
C PRO A 231 8.88 14.95 -3.33
N ARG A 232 8.93 13.66 -3.64
CA ARG A 232 9.65 13.12 -4.81
C ARG A 232 8.97 11.88 -5.36
N LEU A 233 9.26 11.50 -6.60
CA LEU A 233 8.76 10.24 -7.17
C LEU A 233 9.14 9.04 -6.31
N THR A 234 8.17 8.15 -6.06
CA THR A 234 8.35 7.00 -5.14
C THR A 234 9.31 5.95 -5.72
N PRO A 235 10.47 5.69 -5.09
CA PRO A 235 11.36 4.63 -5.55
C PRO A 235 10.72 3.25 -5.34
N GLY A 236 10.67 2.43 -6.40
CA GLY A 236 10.11 1.07 -6.33
C GLY A 236 8.61 1.00 -6.07
N GLY A 237 7.90 2.12 -6.08
CA GLY A 237 6.45 2.18 -5.93
C GLY A 237 5.72 2.27 -7.26
N LEU A 238 4.53 2.87 -7.22
CA LEU A 238 3.84 3.34 -8.41
C LEU A 238 4.64 4.50 -9.01
N ALA A 239 5.07 4.38 -10.27
CA ALA A 239 5.97 5.36 -10.89
C ALA A 239 5.36 6.76 -11.05
N THR A 240 4.03 6.87 -11.08
CA THR A 240 3.28 8.13 -11.19
C THR A 240 3.01 8.79 -9.84
N GLN A 241 3.45 8.20 -8.74
CA GLN A 241 3.20 8.67 -7.38
C GLN A 241 4.36 9.51 -6.84
N TYR A 242 4.02 10.62 -6.19
CA TYR A 242 4.94 11.37 -5.34
C TYR A 242 4.81 10.94 -3.88
N SER A 243 5.92 11.00 -3.16
CA SER A 243 6.02 10.62 -1.76
C SER A 243 6.89 11.58 -0.97
N SER A 244 6.49 11.82 0.27
CA SER A 244 7.32 12.38 1.34
C SER A 244 7.39 11.36 2.47
N VAL A 245 8.58 11.13 3.01
CA VAL A 245 8.86 10.03 3.94
C VAL A 245 9.64 10.51 5.14
N GLY A 246 9.48 9.84 6.26
CA GLY A 246 10.24 10.09 7.48
C GLY A 246 10.15 8.91 8.43
N HIS A 247 10.79 9.05 9.58
CA HIS A 247 10.57 8.19 10.73
C HIS A 247 10.55 9.02 11.99
N TYR A 248 9.85 8.53 13.00
CA TYR A 248 9.65 9.25 14.24
C TYR A 248 10.15 8.44 15.44
N GLU A 249 10.49 9.16 16.50
CA GLU A 249 10.66 8.65 17.86
C GLU A 249 10.07 9.69 18.82
N LEU A 250 8.99 9.30 19.50
CA LEU A 250 8.20 10.16 20.40
C LEU A 250 8.00 9.44 21.74
N THR A 251 8.04 10.21 22.83
CA THR A 251 7.52 9.74 24.12
C THR A 251 6.00 9.99 24.21
N ASP A 252 5.33 9.37 25.19
CA ASP A 252 3.89 9.57 25.43
C ASP A 252 3.50 11.03 25.77
N GLU A 253 4.49 11.87 26.11
CA GLU A 253 4.31 13.29 26.41
C GLU A 253 4.68 14.22 25.25
N GLN A 254 5.12 13.65 24.12
CA GLN A 254 5.44 14.38 22.91
C GLN A 254 4.38 14.16 21.84
N ALA A 255 4.16 15.20 21.05
CA ALA A 255 3.38 15.14 19.82
C ALA A 255 4.19 15.71 18.67
N MET A 256 3.93 15.19 17.48
CA MET A 256 4.44 15.72 16.23
C MET A 256 3.31 16.40 15.49
N ILE A 257 3.43 17.71 15.27
CA ILE A 257 2.52 18.47 14.41
C ILE A 257 3.12 18.47 13.00
N ILE A 258 2.38 17.90 12.05
CA ILE A 258 2.72 17.87 10.64
C ILE A 258 1.80 18.86 9.92
N THR A 259 2.38 19.87 9.26
CA THR A 259 1.64 20.84 8.45
C THR A 259 1.95 20.62 6.99
N VAL A 260 0.93 20.47 6.15
CA VAL A 260 1.05 20.31 4.69
C VAL A 260 -0.02 21.14 3.99
N PRO A 261 0.26 21.76 2.82
CA PRO A 261 -0.79 22.44 2.06
C PRO A 261 -1.90 21.47 1.64
N ALA A 262 -3.15 21.94 1.64
CA ALA A 262 -4.22 21.22 0.98
C ALA A 262 -3.88 21.07 -0.51
N SER A 263 -4.00 19.85 -1.03
CA SER A 263 -3.60 19.53 -2.40
C SER A 263 -4.79 19.51 -3.34
N ASP A 264 -4.57 19.94 -4.59
CA ASP A 264 -5.50 19.74 -5.72
C ASP A 264 -5.40 18.33 -6.32
N ALA A 265 -4.42 17.53 -5.88
CA ALA A 265 -4.29 16.15 -6.30
C ALA A 265 -5.56 15.37 -5.92
N PRO A 266 -6.14 14.59 -6.86
CA PRO A 266 -7.32 13.77 -6.59
C PRO A 266 -7.16 12.85 -5.36
N TYR A 267 -5.93 12.40 -5.10
CA TYR A 267 -5.59 11.66 -3.90
C TYR A 267 -4.33 12.23 -3.24
N LEU A 268 -4.48 12.56 -1.95
CA LEU A 268 -3.42 12.78 -0.98
C LEU A 268 -3.72 11.91 0.23
N GLY A 269 -2.77 11.07 0.65
CA GLY A 269 -2.89 10.25 1.85
C GLY A 269 -1.66 10.32 2.74
N PHE A 270 -1.88 10.35 4.04
CA PHE A 270 -0.89 10.20 5.10
C PHE A 270 -1.14 8.91 5.87
N GLN A 271 -0.07 8.21 6.26
CA GLN A 271 -0.16 7.09 7.19
C GLN A 271 1.06 6.98 8.10
N LEU A 272 0.84 6.30 9.22
CA LEU A 272 1.89 5.67 10.01
C LEU A 272 2.12 4.23 9.57
N GLY A 273 3.34 3.75 9.81
CA GLY A 273 3.67 2.33 9.81
C GLY A 273 4.62 1.96 10.92
N SER A 274 4.66 0.68 11.27
CA SER A 274 5.61 0.16 12.26
C SER A 274 6.98 -0.12 11.63
N LEU A 275 7.94 -0.49 12.46
CA LEU A 275 9.30 -0.85 12.03
C LEU A 275 9.37 -2.21 11.32
N TRP A 276 8.27 -2.98 11.29
CA TRP A 276 8.06 -4.13 10.39
C TRP A 276 7.73 -3.71 8.95
N TYR A 277 7.66 -2.40 8.70
CA TYR A 277 7.34 -1.81 7.40
C TYR A 277 5.97 -2.26 6.87
N ILE A 278 4.98 -2.16 7.76
CA ILE A 278 3.56 -2.37 7.50
C ILE A 278 2.77 -1.18 8.04
N SER A 279 1.58 -0.93 7.51
CA SER A 279 0.67 0.05 8.10
C SER A 279 0.27 -0.33 9.53
N LEU A 280 0.05 0.64 10.40
CA LEU A 280 -0.59 0.40 11.70
C LEU A 280 -2.07 0.00 11.50
N ASP A 281 -2.79 -0.31 12.59
CA ASP A 281 -4.21 -0.69 12.50
C ASP A 281 -5.08 0.50 12.05
N TYR A 282 -5.26 0.64 10.75
CA TYR A 282 -6.11 1.68 10.15
C TYR A 282 -7.60 1.33 10.16
N VAL A 283 -7.96 0.10 10.55
CA VAL A 283 -9.34 -0.39 10.59
C VAL A 283 -10.02 0.11 11.85
N ASN A 284 -9.34 -0.05 12.99
CA ASN A 284 -9.89 0.27 14.31
C ASN A 284 -9.34 1.57 14.91
N HIS A 285 -8.27 2.12 14.35
CA HIS A 285 -7.65 3.37 14.79
C HIS A 285 -7.48 4.35 13.62
N GLN A 286 -7.43 5.63 13.94
CA GLN A 286 -7.04 6.66 12.98
C GLN A 286 -5.52 6.75 12.93
N THR A 287 -4.90 5.82 12.21
CA THR A 287 -3.45 5.79 11.97
C THR A 287 -3.08 6.36 10.59
N SER A 288 -4.09 6.84 9.85
CA SER A 288 -3.98 7.39 8.50
C SER A 288 -5.14 8.32 8.19
N LEU A 289 -4.89 9.29 7.31
CA LEU A 289 -5.87 10.23 6.80
C LEU A 289 -5.61 10.48 5.32
N ASN A 290 -6.67 10.57 4.53
CA ASN A 290 -6.61 11.07 3.15
C ASN A 290 -7.32 12.42 3.01
N ASN A 291 -7.26 13.04 1.84
CA ASN A 291 -7.87 14.33 1.55
C ASN A 291 -9.40 14.38 1.70
N GLY A 292 -10.12 13.24 1.60
CA GLY A 292 -11.55 13.18 1.90
C GLY A 292 -11.87 13.05 3.39
N GLN A 293 -10.89 12.68 4.21
CA GLN A 293 -11.02 12.45 5.65
C GLN A 293 -10.44 13.59 6.50
N ALA A 294 -9.33 14.19 6.06
CA ALA A 294 -8.63 15.23 6.79
C ALA A 294 -9.39 16.56 6.73
N GLN A 295 -9.43 17.27 7.85
CA GLN A 295 -9.93 18.63 7.90
C GLN A 295 -8.88 19.59 7.33
N VAL A 296 -9.33 20.47 6.43
CA VAL A 296 -8.54 21.61 5.93
C VAL A 296 -8.87 22.84 6.77
N ASP A 297 -7.84 23.52 7.24
CA ASP A 297 -7.97 24.75 8.02
C ASP A 297 -8.35 25.94 7.13
N PRO A 298 -8.93 27.02 7.70
CA PRO A 298 -9.30 28.23 6.94
C PRO A 298 -8.16 28.89 6.15
N ASP A 299 -6.90 28.61 6.49
CA ASP A 299 -5.72 29.11 5.77
C ASP A 299 -5.23 28.18 4.64
N GLY A 300 -5.99 27.13 4.33
CA GLY A 300 -5.68 26.19 3.25
C GLY A 300 -4.64 25.13 3.60
N MET A 301 -4.27 24.99 4.87
CA MET A 301 -3.35 23.95 5.34
C MET A 301 -4.11 22.78 5.97
N VAL A 302 -3.49 21.60 5.94
CA VAL A 302 -3.90 20.44 6.74
C VAL A 302 -2.85 20.27 7.84
N ARG A 303 -3.31 20.27 9.10
CA ARG A 303 -2.46 20.08 10.28
C ARG A 303 -2.84 18.79 10.97
N MET A 304 -1.92 17.83 11.00
CA MET A 304 -2.10 16.52 11.63
C MET A 304 -1.26 16.44 12.90
N VAL A 305 -1.84 15.85 13.94
CA VAL A 305 -1.17 15.65 15.23
C VAL A 305 -0.89 14.18 15.42
N VAL A 306 0.36 13.76 15.37
CA VAL A 306 0.76 12.39 15.68
C VAL A 306 1.14 12.32 17.16
N SER A 307 0.40 11.53 17.94
CA SER A 307 0.65 11.36 19.38
C SER A 307 -0.03 10.10 19.93
N GLU A 308 0.48 9.60 21.06
CA GLU A 308 -0.15 8.51 21.79
C GLU A 308 -1.41 8.96 22.52
N LYS A 309 -1.34 10.13 23.15
CA LYS A 309 -2.47 10.72 23.87
C LYS A 309 -3.38 11.48 22.92
N ASN A 310 -4.69 11.30 23.09
CA ASN A 310 -5.72 12.01 22.34
C ASN A 310 -5.69 13.52 22.64
N PRO A 311 -5.36 14.38 21.66
CA PRO A 311 -5.32 15.83 21.82
C PRO A 311 -6.70 16.51 21.66
N GLY A 312 -7.75 15.75 21.34
CA GLY A 312 -9.10 16.26 21.15
C GLY A 312 -9.35 16.93 19.80
N VAL A 313 -8.53 16.65 18.77
CA VAL A 313 -8.68 17.23 17.42
C VAL A 313 -8.98 16.18 16.34
N THR A 314 -9.71 16.59 15.31
CA THR A 314 -10.19 15.77 14.18
C THR A 314 -9.04 15.11 13.42
N ASN A 315 -7.96 15.85 13.19
CA ASN A 315 -6.76 15.38 12.47
C ASN A 315 -5.73 14.69 13.38
N TRP A 316 -6.16 14.10 14.50
CA TRP A 316 -5.29 13.29 15.36
C TRP A 316 -4.93 11.96 14.69
N ILE A 317 -3.65 11.59 14.72
CA ILE A 317 -3.16 10.30 14.22
C ILE A 317 -2.58 9.52 15.40
N GLU A 318 -3.15 8.35 15.66
CA GLU A 318 -2.80 7.49 16.78
C GLU A 318 -1.49 6.74 16.52
N THR A 319 -0.56 6.75 17.48
CA THR A 319 0.64 5.90 17.45
C THR A 319 0.37 4.47 17.92
N VAL A 320 -0.74 4.22 18.61
CA VAL A 320 -1.23 2.89 19.02
C VAL A 320 -0.14 2.09 19.76
N GLY A 321 0.53 2.73 20.72
CA GLY A 321 1.61 2.12 21.51
C GLY A 321 2.96 2.02 20.80
N HIS A 322 3.14 2.63 19.62
CA HIS A 322 4.41 2.62 18.89
C HIS A 322 5.18 3.94 19.11
N PRO A 323 6.18 3.97 20.02
CA PRO A 323 7.00 5.17 20.22
C PRO A 323 7.90 5.46 19.02
N ARG A 324 8.05 4.51 18.09
CA ARG A 324 8.81 4.65 16.84
C ARG A 324 8.03 4.10 15.67
N GLY A 325 8.16 4.74 14.52
CA GLY A 325 7.53 4.28 13.30
C GLY A 325 7.92 5.08 12.07
N ILE A 326 7.27 4.76 10.96
CA ILE A 326 7.47 5.37 9.64
C ILE A 326 6.34 6.37 9.38
N LEU A 327 6.70 7.50 8.79
CA LEU A 327 5.80 8.55 8.32
C LEU A 327 5.77 8.51 6.79
N GLN A 328 4.59 8.55 6.18
CA GLN A 328 4.48 8.49 4.74
C GLN A 328 3.31 9.29 4.21
N PHE A 329 3.61 10.23 3.32
CA PHE A 329 2.64 10.85 2.42
C PHE A 329 2.70 10.24 1.02
N ARG A 330 1.56 10.24 0.32
CA ARG A 330 1.45 9.89 -1.09
C ARG A 330 0.54 10.89 -1.79
N TRP A 331 0.99 11.40 -2.92
CA TRP A 331 0.19 12.15 -3.88
C TRP A 331 0.10 11.36 -5.18
N GLN A 332 -1.10 11.22 -5.72
CA GLN A 332 -1.34 10.54 -6.98
C GLN A 332 -2.13 11.43 -7.91
N ARG A 333 -1.98 11.18 -9.21
CA ARG A 333 -2.65 11.92 -10.28
C ARG A 333 -2.40 13.42 -10.22
N VAL A 334 -1.18 13.81 -9.84
CA VAL A 334 -0.77 15.21 -9.78
C VAL A 334 -0.93 15.87 -11.16
N SER A 335 -1.37 17.12 -11.16
CA SER A 335 -1.57 17.95 -12.36
C SER A 335 -0.28 18.61 -12.84
N ARG A 336 0.73 18.67 -11.96
CA ARG A 336 2.06 19.23 -12.17
C ARG A 336 3.09 18.50 -11.30
N GLU A 337 4.36 18.72 -11.57
CA GLU A 337 5.43 18.30 -10.65
C GLU A 337 5.26 18.99 -9.28
N LEU A 338 5.48 18.22 -8.22
CA LEU A 338 5.50 18.75 -6.85
C LEU A 338 6.89 19.29 -6.51
N THR A 339 6.89 20.34 -5.70
CA THR A 339 8.06 21.09 -5.24
C THR A 339 8.20 20.96 -3.72
N PRO A 340 9.31 21.44 -3.12
CA PRO A 340 9.46 21.45 -1.66
C PRO A 340 8.33 22.19 -0.92
N GLU A 341 7.74 23.22 -1.52
CA GLU A 341 6.65 24.01 -0.93
C GLU A 341 5.33 23.22 -0.82
N ASP A 342 5.18 22.14 -1.60
CA ASP A 342 4.05 21.22 -1.52
C ASP A 342 4.22 20.17 -0.40
N GLY A 343 5.40 20.14 0.22
CA GLY A 343 5.80 19.15 1.21
C GLY A 343 5.35 19.46 2.64
N PRO A 344 5.44 18.47 3.53
CA PRO A 344 5.14 18.66 4.94
C PRO A 344 6.28 19.36 5.68
N THR A 345 5.94 20.22 6.63
CA THR A 345 6.83 20.68 7.71
C THR A 345 6.45 20.01 9.02
N VAL A 346 7.42 19.83 9.91
CA VAL A 346 7.25 19.08 11.16
C VAL A 346 7.71 19.90 12.36
N GLU A 347 6.93 19.88 13.44
CA GLU A 347 7.27 20.44 14.74
C GLU A 347 7.02 19.40 15.85
N ILE A 348 7.96 19.23 16.79
CA ILE A 348 7.77 18.41 17.99
C ILE A 348 7.45 19.30 19.17
N VAL A 349 6.35 19.01 19.86
CA VAL A 349 5.85 19.80 20.99
C VAL A 349 5.47 18.89 22.15
N PRO A 350 5.44 19.40 23.40
CA PRO A 350 4.74 18.72 24.49
C PRO A 350 3.25 18.55 24.17
N VAL A 351 2.65 17.42 24.57
CA VAL A 351 1.21 17.16 24.35
C VAL A 351 0.34 18.26 24.97
N GLU A 352 0.72 18.77 26.14
CA GLU A 352 0.01 19.85 26.83
C GLU A 352 0.07 21.21 26.10
N ASP A 353 1.01 21.37 25.15
CA ASP A 353 1.21 22.59 24.40
C ASP A 353 0.57 22.56 23.00
N ILE A 354 -0.02 21.45 22.56
CA ILE A 354 -0.60 21.30 21.21
C ILE A 354 -1.55 22.45 20.85
N ALA A 355 -2.44 22.85 21.76
CA ALA A 355 -3.39 23.93 21.51
C ALA A 355 -2.72 25.30 21.27
N LYS A 356 -1.50 25.52 21.78
CA LYS A 356 -0.73 26.76 21.55
C LYS A 356 -0.05 26.78 20.18
N HIS A 357 0.20 25.61 19.61
CA HIS A 357 0.91 25.44 18.34
C HIS A 357 -0.03 25.14 17.15
N LEU A 358 -1.32 24.94 17.39
CA LEU A 358 -2.35 24.78 16.35
C LEU A 358 -3.17 26.06 16.21
N PRO A 359 -2.95 26.91 15.18
CA PRO A 359 -3.66 28.18 15.00
C PRO A 359 -5.20 28.04 14.91
N HIS A 360 -5.68 26.86 14.47
CA HIS A 360 -7.09 26.56 14.25
C HIS A 360 -7.56 25.40 15.14
N PHE A 361 -7.04 25.32 16.37
CA PHE A 361 -7.37 24.26 17.33
C PHE A 361 -8.88 24.13 17.54
N ASP A 362 -9.57 25.24 17.83
CA ASP A 362 -11.00 25.24 18.15
C ASP A 362 -11.86 24.71 17.00
N THR A 363 -11.51 25.03 15.76
CA THR A 363 -12.25 24.53 14.59
C THR A 363 -11.91 23.08 14.27
N ASN A 364 -10.76 22.56 14.74
CA ASN A 364 -10.40 21.15 14.61
C ASN A 364 -10.92 20.29 15.76
N ALA A 365 -11.40 20.88 16.85
CA ALA A 365 -11.85 20.13 18.01
C ALA A 365 -12.94 19.12 17.64
N ILE A 366 -12.85 17.91 18.21
CA ILE A 366 -13.81 16.83 17.97
C ILE A 366 -14.35 16.31 19.29
N SER A 367 -15.66 16.05 19.35
CA SER A 367 -16.27 15.42 20.52
C SER A 367 -15.91 13.94 20.62
N ALA A 368 -16.02 13.35 21.80
CA ALA A 368 -15.82 11.91 21.96
C ALA A 368 -16.86 11.08 21.19
N GLU A 369 -18.08 11.59 21.03
CA GLU A 369 -19.15 10.96 20.25
C GLU A 369 -18.82 10.96 18.76
N ASP A 370 -18.40 12.11 18.21
CA ASP A 370 -18.02 12.22 16.80
C ASP A 370 -16.76 11.41 16.48
N TRP A 371 -15.80 11.37 17.41
CA TRP A 371 -14.63 10.48 17.29
C TRP A 371 -15.05 9.01 17.21
N ALA A 372 -15.92 8.56 18.11
CA ALA A 372 -16.42 7.19 18.10
C ALA A 372 -17.20 6.87 16.81
N ALA A 373 -18.04 7.78 16.34
CA ALA A 373 -18.78 7.63 15.09
C ALA A 373 -17.83 7.52 13.88
N ARG A 374 -16.75 8.30 13.87
CA ARG A 374 -15.71 8.24 12.84
C ARG A 374 -14.98 6.91 12.83
N ILE A 375 -14.61 6.37 13.99
CA ILE A 375 -14.01 5.02 14.09
C ILE A 375 -15.01 3.95 13.60
N ALA A 376 -16.28 4.04 13.98
CA ALA A 376 -17.31 3.12 13.49
C ALA A 376 -17.48 3.19 11.96
N GLN A 377 -17.40 4.38 11.36
CA GLN A 377 -17.44 4.55 9.91
C GLN A 377 -16.23 3.90 9.22
N ARG A 378 -15.02 4.02 9.81
CA ARG A 378 -13.83 3.33 9.31
C ARG A 378 -14.04 1.82 9.30
N GLN A 379 -14.44 1.24 10.44
CA GLN A 379 -14.72 -0.18 10.56
C GLN A 379 -15.74 -0.66 9.52
N ALA A 380 -16.89 0.02 9.41
CA ALA A 380 -17.93 -0.32 8.45
C ALA A 380 -17.45 -0.23 6.99
N ALA A 381 -16.62 0.76 6.65
CA ALA A 381 -16.10 0.91 5.30
C ALA A 381 -15.07 -0.18 4.93
N ILE A 382 -14.24 -0.60 5.89
CA ILE A 382 -13.34 -1.75 5.72
C ILE A 382 -14.15 -3.03 5.55
N ASP A 383 -15.17 -3.26 6.38
CA ASP A 383 -16.02 -4.43 6.27
C ASP A 383 -16.65 -4.50 4.88
N ASN A 384 -17.28 -3.42 4.41
CA ASN A 384 -17.93 -3.38 3.10
C ASN A 384 -16.97 -3.64 1.93
N ARG A 385 -15.73 -3.13 2.00
CA ARG A 385 -14.76 -3.27 0.89
C ARG A 385 -14.00 -4.59 0.91
N MET A 386 -13.89 -5.25 2.08
CA MET A 386 -13.11 -6.47 2.29
C MET A 386 -13.96 -7.72 2.51
N LEU A 387 -15.27 -7.69 2.24
CA LEU A 387 -16.12 -8.88 2.22
C LEU A 387 -15.62 -9.88 1.16
N GLY A 388 -14.94 -10.94 1.61
CA GLY A 388 -14.30 -11.99 0.81
C GLY A 388 -13.12 -12.60 1.53
#